data_AF-A0A258BVD3-F1
#
_entry.id   AF-A0A258BVD3-F1
#
_cell.length_a   1.000
_cell.length_b   1.000
_cell.length_c   1.000
_cell.angle_alpha   90.00
_cell.angle_beta   90.00
_cell.angle_gamma   90.00
#
_symmetry.space_group_name_H-M   'P 1'
#
loop_
_entity.id
_entity.type
_entity.pdbx_description
1 polymer ?
#
loop_
_entity_poly.entity_id
_entity_poly.type
_entity_poly.pdbx_seq_one_letter_code
_entity_poly.pdbx_strand_id
1 'polypeptide(L)'
;ILKALDAMTGDDQVMLKLSIPAQSGLFDPLVDHPRVLRVVALSGGFKRPEACAELAKNRGMIASFSRALLEDLRAGMSDEEFNASLGGAIDEIYTASTIKA
;
A
#
# COMPACT_ATOMS: atom_id res chain seq x y z
N ILE A 1 -7.77 5.15 -16.50
CA ILE A 1 -8.43 4.45 -15.37
C ILE A 1 -9.80 5.07 -15.10
N LEU A 2 -9.92 6.36 -14.75
CA LEU A 2 -11.21 7.04 -14.51
C LEU A 2 -12.30 6.75 -15.56
N LYS A 3 -12.01 7.00 -16.85
CA LYS A 3 -12.95 6.68 -17.95
C LYS A 3 -13.46 5.23 -17.97
N ALA A 4 -12.64 4.27 -17.55
CA ALA A 4 -13.03 2.87 -17.49
C ALA A 4 -13.91 2.58 -16.27
N LEU A 5 -13.64 3.25 -15.14
CA LEU A 5 -14.48 3.19 -13.95
C LEU A 5 -15.85 3.84 -14.20
N ASP A 6 -15.88 5.00 -14.87
CA ASP A 6 -17.13 5.70 -15.26
C ASP A 6 -18.01 4.84 -16.17
N ALA A 7 -17.38 4.01 -17.02
CA ALA A 7 -18.07 3.14 -17.97
C ALA A 7 -18.57 1.82 -17.37
N MET A 8 -18.24 1.52 -16.10
CA MET A 8 -18.72 0.31 -15.44
C MET A 8 -20.24 0.34 -15.25
N THR A 9 -20.91 -0.73 -15.69
CA THR A 9 -22.34 -0.96 -15.46
C THR A 9 -22.56 -1.72 -14.15
N GLY A 10 -23.80 -1.73 -13.65
CA GLY A 10 -24.15 -2.40 -12.38
C GLY A 10 -23.70 -1.62 -11.16
N ASP A 11 -23.46 -2.30 -10.03
CA ASP A 11 -23.09 -1.71 -8.73
C ASP A 11 -21.73 -2.20 -8.19
N ASP A 12 -21.00 -2.96 -9.00
CA ASP A 12 -19.72 -3.55 -8.60
C ASP A 12 -18.66 -2.47 -8.33
N GLN A 13 -17.77 -2.79 -7.39
CA GLN A 13 -16.59 -2.00 -7.06
C GLN A 13 -15.31 -2.80 -7.30
N VAL A 14 -14.22 -2.10 -7.59
CA VAL A 14 -12.90 -2.68 -7.81
C VAL A 14 -11.88 -2.18 -6.79
N MET A 15 -10.87 -3.00 -6.53
CA MET A 15 -9.65 -2.57 -5.86
C MET A 15 -8.56 -2.32 -6.90
N LEU A 16 -7.82 -1.24 -6.76
CA LEU A 16 -6.75 -0.87 -7.69
C LEU A 16 -5.40 -1.05 -7.01
N LYS A 17 -4.60 -1.99 -7.52
CA LYS A 17 -3.21 -2.16 -7.09
C LYS A 17 -2.28 -1.38 -8.01
N LEU A 18 -1.71 -0.28 -7.50
CA LEU A 18 -0.90 0.67 -8.28
C LEU A 18 0.47 0.87 -7.64
N SER A 19 1.44 1.36 -8.43
CA SER A 19 2.71 1.88 -7.88
C SER A 19 2.44 3.13 -7.04
N ILE A 20 3.25 3.38 -6.02
CA ILE A 20 3.20 4.65 -5.28
C ILE A 20 3.52 5.79 -6.26
N PRO A 21 2.68 6.83 -6.37
CA PRO A 21 2.89 7.88 -7.36
C PRO A 21 4.06 8.79 -6.95
N ALA A 22 4.82 9.27 -7.95
CA ALA A 22 5.90 10.24 -7.71
C ALA A 22 5.38 11.59 -7.21
N GLN A 23 4.17 11.97 -7.60
CA GLN A 23 3.47 13.15 -7.08
C GLN A 23 2.38 12.70 -6.11
N SER A 24 2.51 13.08 -4.85
CA SER A 24 1.48 12.84 -3.83
C SER A 24 0.14 13.44 -4.25
N GLY A 25 -0.94 12.70 -4.02
CA GLY A 25 -2.30 13.11 -4.38
C GLY A 25 -2.70 12.85 -5.83
N LEU A 26 -1.81 12.32 -6.68
CA LEU A 26 -2.13 11.99 -8.08
C LEU A 26 -3.35 11.04 -8.22
N PHE A 27 -3.55 10.16 -7.25
CA PHE A 27 -4.64 9.16 -7.26
C PHE A 27 -5.84 9.53 -6.39
N ASP A 28 -5.92 10.74 -5.86
CA ASP A 28 -7.09 11.22 -5.10
C ASP A 28 -8.41 11.05 -5.87
N PRO A 29 -8.50 11.37 -7.18
CA PRO A 29 -9.71 11.11 -7.95
C PRO A 29 -10.08 9.62 -8.04
N LEU A 30 -9.12 8.70 -7.92
CA LEU A 30 -9.40 7.26 -7.87
C LEU A 30 -9.88 6.83 -6.49
N VAL A 31 -9.31 7.41 -5.43
CA VAL A 31 -9.72 7.16 -4.04
C VAL A 31 -11.17 7.58 -3.81
N ASP A 32 -11.57 8.71 -4.38
CA ASP A 32 -12.91 9.28 -4.19
C ASP A 32 -13.96 8.72 -5.17
N HIS A 33 -13.55 7.87 -6.11
CA HIS A 33 -14.44 7.35 -7.15
C HIS A 33 -15.40 6.28 -6.57
N PRO A 34 -16.72 6.35 -6.81
CA PRO A 34 -17.69 5.43 -6.20
C PRO A 34 -17.48 3.95 -6.57
N ARG A 35 -16.88 3.69 -7.74
CA ARG A 35 -16.49 2.34 -8.19
C ARG A 35 -15.21 1.79 -7.58
N VAL A 36 -14.49 2.57 -6.77
CA VAL A 36 -13.23 2.13 -6.17
C VAL A 36 -13.47 1.82 -4.70
N LEU A 37 -13.37 0.55 -4.36
CA LEU A 37 -13.46 0.09 -2.98
C LEU A 37 -12.21 0.48 -2.18
N ARG A 38 -11.03 0.32 -2.79
CA ARG A 38 -9.75 0.71 -2.18
C ARG A 38 -8.64 0.83 -3.22
N VAL A 39 -7.74 1.78 -2.99
CA VAL A 39 -6.44 1.83 -3.68
C VAL A 39 -5.38 1.20 -2.79
N VAL A 40 -4.68 0.20 -3.32
CA VAL A 40 -3.58 -0.48 -2.62
C VAL A 40 -2.26 -0.29 -3.38
N ALA A 41 -1.16 -0.15 -2.65
CA ALA A 41 0.15 0.18 -3.21
C ALA A 41 1.08 -1.04 -3.26
N LEU A 42 1.74 -1.25 -4.39
CA LEU A 42 2.95 -2.09 -4.43
C LEU A 42 4.18 -1.26 -4.07
N SER A 43 5.18 -1.87 -3.42
CA SER A 43 6.40 -1.15 -3.00
C SER A 43 7.29 -0.73 -4.17
N GLY A 44 7.10 -1.29 -5.37
CA GLY A 44 7.69 -0.77 -6.61
C GLY A 44 9.20 -0.88 -6.75
N GLY A 45 9.88 -1.58 -5.82
CA GLY A 45 11.34 -1.65 -5.77
C GLY A 45 11.95 -0.86 -4.61
N PHE A 46 11.17 -0.01 -3.95
CA PHE A 46 11.58 0.65 -2.71
C PHE A 46 11.80 -0.35 -1.58
N LYS A 47 12.72 0.01 -0.69
CA LYS A 47 12.87 -0.59 0.64
C LYS A 47 11.67 -0.26 1.52
N ARG A 48 11.38 -1.09 2.52
CA ARG A 48 10.19 -0.90 3.39
C ARG A 48 10.10 0.52 3.97
N PRO A 49 11.16 1.13 4.54
CA PRO A 49 11.04 2.45 5.14
C PRO A 49 10.72 3.55 4.13
N GLU A 50 11.36 3.51 2.96
CA GLU A 50 11.11 4.45 1.87
C GLU A 50 9.69 4.27 1.31
N ALA A 51 9.26 3.03 1.08
CA ALA A 51 7.90 2.73 0.63
C ALA A 51 6.84 3.21 1.64
N CYS A 52 7.09 3.06 2.94
CA CYS A 52 6.20 3.52 4.00
C CYS A 52 6.15 5.06 4.05
N ALA A 53 7.29 5.73 3.95
CA ALA A 53 7.36 7.20 3.91
C ALA A 53 6.60 7.77 2.71
N GLU A 54 6.78 7.21 1.50
CA GLU A 54 6.05 7.67 0.32
C GLU A 54 4.55 7.31 0.36
N LEU A 55 4.20 6.14 0.91
CA LEU A 55 2.80 5.76 1.09
C LEU A 55 2.04 6.68 2.06
N ALA A 56 2.70 7.13 3.13
CA ALA A 56 2.09 8.01 4.13
C ALA A 56 1.67 9.37 3.55
N LYS A 57 2.29 9.82 2.46
CA LYS A 57 1.92 11.07 1.76
C LYS A 57 0.66 10.95 0.88
N ASN A 58 0.11 9.74 0.72
CA ASN A 58 -0.98 9.46 -0.21
C ASN A 58 -2.26 9.10 0.56
N ARG A 59 -3.21 10.04 0.60
CA ARG A 59 -4.52 9.88 1.24
C ARG A 59 -5.27 8.68 0.66
N GLY A 60 -5.93 7.90 1.51
CA GLY A 60 -6.82 6.79 1.11
C GLY A 60 -6.13 5.57 0.48
N MET A 61 -4.82 5.64 0.20
CA MET A 61 -4.02 4.53 -0.29
C MET A 61 -3.45 3.70 0.86
N ILE A 62 -3.48 2.37 0.76
CA ILE A 62 -2.89 1.45 1.77
C ILE A 62 -1.85 0.53 1.16
N ALA A 63 -1.00 -0.09 1.96
CA ALA A 63 0.01 -1.02 1.45
C ALA A 63 -0.60 -2.34 0.95
N SER A 64 0.00 -2.91 -0.10
CA SER A 64 -0.12 -4.31 -0.53
C SER A 64 1.28 -4.80 -0.93
N PHE A 65 2.17 -4.77 0.06
CA PHE A 65 3.58 -5.09 -0.09
C PHE A 65 3.82 -6.61 0.01
N SER A 66 4.72 -7.13 -0.84
CA SER A 66 5.19 -8.52 -0.78
C SER A 66 6.61 -8.56 -0.24
N ARG A 67 7.63 -8.37 -1.09
CA ARG A 67 9.04 -8.41 -0.69
C ARG A 67 9.37 -7.43 0.43
N ALA A 68 8.83 -6.21 0.39
CA ALA A 68 9.08 -5.22 1.44
C ALA A 68 8.52 -5.63 2.82
N LEU A 69 7.50 -6.50 2.89
CA LEU A 69 7.03 -7.06 4.17
C LEU A 69 8.04 -8.06 4.76
N LEU A 70 8.74 -8.81 3.90
CA LEU A 70 9.53 -9.99 4.29
C LEU A 70 11.04 -9.78 4.16
N GLU A 71 11.50 -8.59 3.76
CA GLU A 71 12.89 -8.39 3.28
C GLU A 71 13.98 -8.61 4.33
N ASP A 72 13.62 -8.55 5.61
CA ASP A 72 14.55 -8.78 6.72
C ASP A 72 14.52 -10.23 7.23
N LEU A 73 13.47 -11.00 6.89
CA LEU A 73 13.31 -12.37 7.39
C LEU A 73 14.33 -13.32 6.75
N ARG A 74 14.93 -14.19 7.56
CA ARG A 74 15.92 -15.19 7.13
C ARG A 74 15.58 -16.55 7.71
N ALA A 75 15.87 -17.61 6.96
CA ALA A 75 15.55 -18.99 7.35
C ALA A 75 16.25 -19.46 8.64
N GLY A 76 17.38 -18.84 9.01
CA GLY A 76 18.15 -19.20 10.21
C GLY A 76 17.87 -18.36 11.45
N MET A 77 16.86 -17.49 11.41
CA MET A 77 16.44 -16.72 12.59
C MET A 77 15.86 -17.63 13.65
N SER A 78 16.01 -17.26 14.92
CA SER A 78 15.16 -17.78 15.99
C SER A 78 13.71 -17.34 15.80
N ASP A 79 12.78 -18.05 16.44
CA ASP A 79 11.36 -17.66 16.42
C ASP A 79 11.16 -16.26 17.00
N GLU A 80 11.90 -15.90 18.06
CA GLU A 80 11.85 -14.58 18.68
C GLU A 80 12.30 -13.48 17.71
N GLU A 81 13.44 -13.66 17.03
CA GLU A 81 13.95 -12.70 16.05
C GLU A 81 13.02 -12.56 14.83
N PHE A 82 12.49 -13.68 14.35
CA PHE A 82 11.56 -13.71 13.23
C PHE A 82 10.28 -12.94 13.58
N ASN A 83 9.68 -13.23 14.74
CA ASN A 83 8.45 -12.59 15.18
C ASN A 83 8.65 -11.09 15.46
N ALA A 84 9.78 -10.71 16.08
CA ALA A 84 10.10 -9.31 16.30
C ALA A 84 10.30 -8.55 14.97
N SER A 85 11.00 -9.15 14.00
CA SER A 85 11.22 -8.54 12.69
C SER A 85 9.94 -8.40 11.88
N LEU A 86 9.10 -9.44 11.85
CA LEU A 86 7.82 -9.40 11.15
C LEU A 86 6.84 -8.42 11.82
N GLY A 87 6.78 -8.42 13.15
CA GLY A 87 5.95 -7.48 13.92
C GLY A 87 6.31 -6.02 13.62
N GLY A 88 7.60 -5.68 13.70
CA GLY A 88 8.06 -4.32 13.37
C GLY A 88 7.74 -3.91 11.92
N ALA A 89 7.87 -4.84 10.97
CA ALA A 89 7.49 -4.58 9.58
C ALA A 89 5.99 -4.33 9.42
N ILE A 90 5.15 -5.11 10.11
CA ILE A 90 3.69 -4.95 10.11
C ILE A 90 3.31 -3.59 10.71
N ASP A 91 3.88 -3.21 11.85
CA ASP A 91 3.57 -1.96 12.54
C ASP A 91 3.91 -0.74 11.68
N GLU A 92 5.07 -0.76 11.01
CA GLU A 92 5.52 0.29 10.11
C GLU A 92 4.58 0.44 8.91
N ILE A 93 4.25 -0.68 8.25
CA ILE A 93 3.36 -0.74 7.09
C ILE A 93 1.94 -0.32 7.46
N TYR A 94 1.45 -0.76 8.61
CA TYR A 94 0.14 -0.40 9.15
C TYR A 94 0.06 1.10 9.43
N THR A 95 1.08 1.65 10.09
CA THR A 95 1.18 3.08 10.40
C THR A 95 1.12 3.90 9.12
N ALA A 96 1.95 3.58 8.11
CA ALA A 96 1.94 4.28 6.83
C ALA A 96 0.61 4.13 6.06
N SER A 97 -0.11 3.03 6.26
CA SER A 97 -1.41 2.78 5.63
C SER A 97 -2.55 3.56 6.29
N THR A 98 -2.44 3.91 7.58
CA THR A 98 -3.53 4.47 8.39
C THR A 98 -3.31 5.91 8.83
N ILE A 99 -2.06 6.31 9.05
CA ILE A 99 -1.66 7.66 9.45
C ILE A 99 -1.00 8.34 8.24
N LYS A 100 -1.56 9.47 7.81
CA LYS A 100 -1.11 10.23 6.65
C LYS A 100 -0.38 11.50 7.07
N ALA A 101 0.64 11.87 6.30
CA ALA A 101 1.48 13.05 6.51
C ALA A 101 0.79 14.35 6.05
#